data_AF-A0A2J4P8A7-F1
#
_entry.id   AF-A0A2J4P8A7-F1
#
_cell.length_a   1.000
_cell.length_b   1.000
_cell.length_c   1.000
_cell.angle_alpha   90.00
_cell.angle_beta   90.00
_cell.angle_gamma   90.00
#
_symmetry.space_group_name_H-M   'P 1'
#
loop_
_entity.id
_entity.type
_entity.pdbx_description
1 polymer ?
#
loop_
_entity_poly.entity_id
_entity_poly.type
_entity_poly.pdbx_seq_one_letter_code
_entity_poly.pdbx_strand_id
1 'polypeptide(L)'
;NALNNGTNASKSHFNRALFLLSNREQPDFRNSIKESISAIESLCKKISGNEKGTLGDCLKTIEDKGHIHPAMKRAFQQLYGYTSDQGGIRHALTDDSEEPTLEEARYMLVICSAFSNYLVSKMAD
;
A
#
# COMPACT_ATOMS: atom_id res chain seq x y z
N ASN A 1 -11.66 -0.80 19.70
CA ASN A 1 -10.59 0.22 19.61
C ASN A 1 -10.34 0.66 18.19
N ALA A 2 -9.99 1.92 18.02
CA ALA A 2 -9.72 2.60 16.76
C ALA A 2 -8.74 1.81 15.86
N LEU A 3 -7.68 1.21 16.43
CA LEU A 3 -6.69 0.40 15.70
C LEU A 3 -7.31 -0.82 15.00
N ASN A 4 -8.26 -1.52 15.64
CA ASN A 4 -8.93 -2.70 15.07
C ASN A 4 -9.70 -2.38 13.78
N ASN A 5 -10.27 -1.18 13.66
CA ASN A 5 -11.03 -0.80 12.45
C ASN A 5 -10.09 -0.49 11.27
N GLY A 6 -8.94 0.14 11.52
CA GLY A 6 -7.93 0.39 10.48
C GLY A 6 -7.25 -0.89 10.00
N THR A 7 -7.01 -1.84 10.92
CA THR A 7 -6.54 -3.18 10.54
C THR A 7 -7.59 -3.95 9.75
N ASN A 8 -8.89 -3.74 9.99
CA ASN A 8 -9.96 -4.38 9.22
C ASN A 8 -10.02 -3.87 7.77
N ALA A 9 -9.96 -2.55 7.57
CA ALA A 9 -9.92 -1.96 6.22
C ALA A 9 -8.64 -2.34 5.46
N SER A 10 -7.49 -2.30 6.13
CA SER A 10 -6.22 -2.77 5.56
C SER A 10 -6.30 -4.25 5.15
N LYS A 11 -6.83 -5.10 6.04
CA LYS A 11 -7.02 -6.54 5.78
C LYS A 11 -7.98 -6.83 4.62
N SER A 12 -9.08 -6.08 4.49
CA SER A 12 -9.98 -6.26 3.34
C SER A 12 -9.30 -5.93 2.02
N HIS A 13 -8.49 -4.89 1.97
CA HIS A 13 -7.71 -4.53 0.79
C HIS A 13 -6.65 -5.60 0.47
N PHE A 14 -5.92 -6.12 1.45
CA PHE A 14 -4.99 -7.24 1.22
C PHE A 14 -5.68 -8.50 0.70
N ASN A 15 -6.83 -8.86 1.27
CA ASN A 15 -7.61 -10.00 0.79
C ASN A 15 -8.08 -9.80 -0.65
N ARG A 16 -8.53 -8.58 -0.99
CA ARG A 16 -8.94 -8.25 -2.36
C ARG A 16 -7.75 -8.28 -3.32
N ALA A 17 -6.60 -7.74 -2.93
CA ALA A 17 -5.37 -7.79 -3.71
C ALA A 17 -4.94 -9.23 -4.01
N LEU A 18 -4.99 -10.11 -3.01
CA LEU A 18 -4.68 -11.53 -3.16
C LEU A 18 -5.67 -12.24 -4.09
N PHE A 19 -6.97 -11.95 -3.95
CA PHE A 19 -8.00 -12.49 -4.84
C PHE A 19 -7.73 -12.12 -6.30
N LEU A 20 -7.43 -10.84 -6.56
CA LEU A 20 -7.15 -10.33 -7.91
C LEU A 20 -5.87 -10.91 -8.51
N LEU A 21 -4.84 -11.12 -7.69
CA LEU A 21 -3.57 -11.74 -8.09
C LEU A 21 -3.71 -13.23 -8.41
N SER A 22 -4.53 -13.95 -7.62
CA SER A 22 -4.62 -15.41 -7.66
C SER A 22 -5.67 -15.95 -8.63
N ASN A 23 -6.48 -15.08 -9.24
CA ASN A 23 -7.43 -15.48 -10.27
C ASN A 23 -6.69 -16.01 -11.51
N ARG A 24 -6.76 -17.32 -11.73
CA ARG A 24 -6.08 -17.99 -12.85
C ARG A 24 -6.80 -17.83 -14.18
N GLU A 25 -8.09 -17.53 -14.16
CA GLU A 25 -8.90 -17.38 -15.38
C GLU A 25 -8.83 -15.95 -15.91
N GLN A 26 -8.92 -14.97 -15.00
CA GLN A 26 -8.89 -13.54 -15.32
C GLN A 26 -8.11 -12.77 -14.25
N PRO A 27 -6.77 -12.84 -14.27
CA PRO A 27 -5.95 -12.08 -13.34
C PRO A 27 -6.12 -10.58 -13.55
N ASP A 28 -6.12 -9.82 -12.45
CA ASP A 28 -6.21 -8.36 -12.48
C ASP A 28 -5.06 -7.77 -11.65
N PHE A 29 -3.87 -7.80 -12.25
CA PHE A 29 -2.61 -7.39 -11.64
C PHE A 29 -2.62 -5.92 -11.26
N ARG A 30 -3.14 -5.07 -12.14
CA ARG A 30 -3.30 -3.64 -11.88
C ARG A 30 -4.13 -3.36 -10.63
N ASN A 31 -5.32 -3.96 -10.51
CA ASN A 31 -6.13 -3.74 -9.32
C ASN A 31 -5.54 -4.45 -8.09
N SER A 32 -4.80 -5.56 -8.25
CA SER A 32 -4.04 -6.15 -7.14
C SER A 32 -3.02 -5.18 -6.55
N ILE A 33 -2.27 -4.46 -7.39
CA ILE A 33 -1.32 -3.43 -6.96
C ILE A 33 -2.05 -2.27 -6.28
N LYS A 34 -3.15 -1.76 -6.88
CA LYS A 34 -3.96 -0.67 -6.29
C LYS A 34 -4.47 -1.03 -4.91
N GLU A 35 -5.00 -2.23 -4.73
CA GLU A 35 -5.51 -2.72 -3.45
C GLU A 35 -4.38 -2.91 -2.42
N SER A 36 -3.20 -3.37 -2.85
CA SER A 36 -2.03 -3.47 -1.98
C SER A 36 -1.60 -2.11 -1.41
N ILE A 37 -1.62 -1.06 -2.24
CA ILE A 37 -1.34 0.32 -1.79
C ILE A 37 -2.46 0.85 -0.89
N SER A 38 -3.73 0.65 -1.25
CA SER A 38 -4.88 1.05 -0.43
C SER A 38 -4.87 0.40 0.96
N ALA A 39 -4.33 -0.82 1.08
CA ALA A 39 -4.16 -1.50 2.36
C ALA A 39 -3.17 -0.75 3.28
N ILE A 40 -2.04 -0.32 2.73
CA ILE A 40 -1.04 0.47 3.46
C ILE A 40 -1.54 1.88 3.78
N GLU A 41 -2.25 2.53 2.86
CA GLU A 41 -2.88 3.83 3.13
C GLU A 41 -3.86 3.76 4.30
N SER A 42 -4.73 2.75 4.29
CA SER A 42 -5.71 2.53 5.36
C SER A 42 -5.02 2.36 6.72
N LEU A 43 -3.94 1.57 6.75
CA LEU A 43 -3.14 1.39 7.95
C LEU A 43 -2.45 2.70 8.37
N CYS A 44 -1.70 3.35 7.49
CA CYS A 44 -0.94 4.56 7.83
C CYS A 44 -1.84 5.71 8.29
N LYS A 45 -3.02 5.88 7.70
CA LYS A 45 -4.05 6.83 8.17
C LYS A 45 -4.48 6.54 9.61
N LYS A 46 -4.67 5.25 9.92
CA LYS A 46 -5.01 4.80 11.27
C LYS A 46 -3.91 5.11 12.29
N ILE A 47 -2.67 4.77 11.95
CA ILE A 47 -1.49 4.93 12.81
C ILE A 47 -1.20 6.41 13.07
N SER A 48 -1.22 7.21 11.99
CA SER A 48 -0.95 8.64 12.08
C SER A 48 -2.06 9.41 12.81
N GLY A 49 -3.30 8.89 12.79
CA GLY A 49 -4.49 9.61 13.24
C GLY A 49 -5.00 10.62 12.20
N ASN A 50 -4.47 10.60 10.99
CA ASN A 50 -4.81 11.53 9.92
C ASN A 50 -5.67 10.85 8.84
N GLU A 51 -6.97 10.70 9.09
CA GLU A 51 -7.88 9.97 8.19
C GLU A 51 -8.02 10.58 6.78
N LYS A 52 -7.76 11.89 6.64
CA LYS A 52 -7.84 12.63 5.38
C LYS A 52 -6.47 12.86 4.72
N GLY A 53 -5.39 12.48 5.38
CA GLY A 53 -4.03 12.68 4.88
C GLY A 53 -3.71 11.80 3.69
N THR A 54 -2.76 12.25 2.86
CA THR A 54 -2.14 11.38 1.85
C THR A 54 -1.28 10.32 2.53
N LEU A 55 -0.87 9.27 1.79
CA LEU A 55 0.10 8.31 2.32
C LEU A 55 1.40 9.01 2.76
N GLY A 56 1.86 9.97 1.97
CA GLY A 56 3.06 10.77 2.27
C GLY A 56 2.94 11.53 3.59
N ASP A 57 1.79 12.17 3.84
CA ASP A 57 1.52 12.88 5.10
C ASP A 57 1.51 11.91 6.29
N CYS A 58 0.85 10.76 6.14
CA CYS A 58 0.76 9.76 7.19
C CYS A 58 2.14 9.20 7.53
N LEU A 59 2.96 8.89 6.52
CA LEU A 59 4.32 8.38 6.70
C LEU A 59 5.24 9.40 7.39
N LYS A 60 5.07 10.70 7.08
CA LYS A 60 5.78 11.77 7.79
C LYS A 60 5.41 11.79 9.28
N THR A 61 4.11 11.72 9.60
CA THR A 61 3.68 11.65 11.01
C THR A 61 4.22 10.42 11.73
N ILE A 62 4.34 9.28 11.04
CA ILE A 62 4.91 8.04 11.61
C ILE A 62 6.42 8.19 11.87
N GLU A 63 7.14 8.87 10.98
CA GLU A 63 8.56 9.23 11.14
C GLU A 63 8.76 10.19 12.30
N ASP A 64 7.97 11.26 12.39
CA ASP A 64 8.07 12.28 13.44
C ASP A 64 7.85 11.68 14.85
N LYS A 65 7.09 10.59 14.94
CA LYS A 65 6.88 9.80 16.18
C LYS A 65 8.00 8.77 16.45
N GLY A 66 8.98 8.64 15.56
CA GLY A 66 10.13 7.73 15.72
C GLY A 66 9.84 6.27 15.35
N HIS A 67 8.70 5.96 14.73
CA HIS A 67 8.31 4.57 14.42
C HIS A 67 8.89 4.03 13.11
N ILE A 68 9.47 4.90 12.26
CA ILE A 68 10.10 4.50 10.99
C ILE A 68 11.38 5.30 10.74
N HIS A 69 12.41 4.63 10.24
CA HIS A 69 13.65 5.28 9.85
C HIS A 69 13.47 6.16 8.59
N PRO A 70 14.07 7.38 8.53
CA PRO A 70 13.91 8.30 7.40
C PRO A 70 14.23 7.71 6.02
N ALA A 71 15.25 6.85 5.93
CA ALA A 71 15.61 6.19 4.67
C ALA A 71 14.55 5.18 4.21
N MET A 72 13.97 4.42 5.15
CA MET A 72 12.91 3.46 4.85
C MET A 72 11.63 4.16 4.41
N LYS A 73 11.29 5.29 5.07
CA LYS A 73 10.20 6.17 4.62
C LYS A 73 10.39 6.61 3.17
N ARG A 74 11.57 7.15 2.83
CA ARG A 74 11.87 7.62 1.47
C ARG A 74 11.77 6.48 0.44
N ALA A 75 12.29 5.30 0.76
CA ALA A 75 12.16 4.13 -0.12
C ALA A 75 10.68 3.78 -0.40
N PHE A 76 9.84 3.76 0.64
CA PHE A 76 8.39 3.53 0.47
C PHE A 76 7.69 4.64 -0.29
N GLN A 77 8.08 5.90 -0.09
CA GLN A 77 7.52 7.02 -0.85
C GLN A 77 7.86 6.93 -2.33
N GLN A 78 9.08 6.52 -2.69
CA GLN A 78 9.46 6.29 -4.09
C GLN A 78 8.67 5.12 -4.70
N LEU A 79 8.48 4.04 -3.95
CA LEU A 79 7.66 2.90 -4.39
C LEU A 79 6.18 3.28 -4.57
N TYR A 80 5.63 4.08 -3.66
CA TYR A 80 4.30 4.65 -3.81
C TYR A 80 4.21 5.56 -5.04
N GLY A 81 5.23 6.41 -5.23
CA GLY A 81 5.38 7.27 -6.41
C GLY A 81 5.31 6.46 -7.69
N TYR A 82 6.05 5.34 -7.79
CA TYR A 82 5.97 4.42 -8.92
C TYR A 82 4.52 3.98 -9.25
N THR A 83 3.72 3.67 -8.22
CA THR A 83 2.31 3.28 -8.42
C THR A 83 1.36 4.43 -8.69
N SER A 84 1.73 5.65 -8.30
CA SER A 84 0.91 6.86 -8.36
C SER A 84 1.23 7.76 -9.56
N ASP A 85 2.36 7.53 -10.24
CA ASP A 85 2.77 8.33 -11.38
C ASP A 85 1.84 8.10 -12.59
N GLN A 86 1.82 9.05 -13.52
CA GLN A 86 0.83 9.16 -14.61
C GLN A 86 0.86 8.00 -15.63
N GLY A 87 1.74 7.02 -15.47
CA GLY A 87 2.02 5.94 -16.42
C GLY A 87 1.25 4.63 -16.28
N GLY A 88 0.21 4.53 -15.42
CA GLY A 88 -0.83 3.50 -15.67
C GLY A 88 -1.29 2.60 -14.53
N ILE A 89 -0.67 2.59 -13.35
CA ILE A 89 -1.16 1.69 -12.28
C ILE A 89 -2.41 2.26 -11.59
N ARG A 90 -2.34 3.46 -11.00
CA ARG A 90 -3.51 4.12 -10.37
C ARG A 90 -4.30 5.05 -11.28
N HIS A 91 -3.64 5.68 -12.26
CA HIS A 91 -4.29 6.57 -13.24
C HIS A 91 -4.71 5.81 -14.50
N ALA A 92 -5.68 6.37 -15.24
CA ALA A 92 -6.19 5.76 -16.48
C ALA A 92 -5.03 5.40 -17.40
N LEU A 93 -5.03 4.16 -17.89
CA LEU A 93 -4.11 3.73 -18.93
C LEU A 93 -4.36 4.61 -20.15
N THR A 94 -3.35 5.33 -20.63
CA THR A 94 -3.33 5.83 -22.00
C THR A 94 -3.07 4.65 -22.93
N ASP A 95 -3.42 4.76 -24.22
CA ASP A 95 -3.26 3.66 -25.19
C ASP A 95 -1.83 3.07 -25.26
N ASP A 96 -0.82 3.81 -24.79
CA ASP A 96 0.60 3.42 -24.78
C ASP A 96 1.13 2.87 -23.44
N SER A 97 0.28 2.67 -22.42
CA SER A 97 0.74 2.20 -21.11
C SER A 97 0.81 0.68 -21.01
N GLU A 98 1.95 0.15 -20.55
CA GLU A 98 2.14 -1.29 -20.33
C GLU A 98 1.32 -1.75 -19.12
N GLU A 99 0.58 -2.85 -19.29
CA GLU A 99 -0.13 -3.50 -18.21
C GLU A 99 0.87 -4.15 -17.22
N PRO A 100 0.66 -3.99 -15.90
CA PRO A 100 1.57 -4.58 -14.91
C PRO A 100 1.63 -6.10 -15.00
N THR A 101 2.83 -6.67 -14.80
CA THR A 101 3.03 -8.11 -14.84
C THR A 101 2.64 -8.82 -13.54
N LEU A 102 2.59 -10.14 -13.57
CA LEU A 102 2.40 -10.98 -12.38
C LEU A 102 3.51 -10.74 -11.34
N GLU A 103 4.75 -10.58 -11.80
CA GLU A 103 5.92 -10.34 -10.95
C GLU A 103 5.79 -9.01 -10.20
N GLU A 104 5.35 -7.96 -10.89
CA GLU A 104 5.14 -6.64 -10.30
C GLU A 104 4.00 -6.63 -9.30
N ALA A 105 2.87 -7.27 -9.64
CA ALA A 105 1.73 -7.39 -8.73
C ALA A 105 2.06 -8.22 -7.50
N ARG A 106 2.79 -9.34 -7.67
CA ARG A 106 3.27 -10.15 -6.55
C ARG A 106 4.25 -9.38 -5.68
N TYR A 107 5.22 -8.69 -6.28
CA TYR A 107 6.19 -7.87 -5.57
C TYR A 107 5.49 -6.81 -4.72
N MET A 108 4.52 -6.09 -5.30
CA MET A 108 3.78 -5.07 -4.56
C MET A 108 2.98 -5.65 -3.40
N LEU A 109 2.26 -6.76 -3.62
CA LEU A 109 1.49 -7.40 -2.56
C LEU A 109 2.40 -7.81 -1.39
N VAL A 110 3.54 -8.42 -1.68
CA VAL A 110 4.49 -8.89 -0.68
C VAL A 110 5.13 -7.72 0.09
N ILE A 111 5.63 -6.70 -0.60
CA ILE A 111 6.31 -5.57 0.06
C ILE A 111 5.33 -4.75 0.90
N CYS A 112 4.09 -4.54 0.43
CA CYS A 112 3.05 -3.89 1.21
C CYS A 112 2.66 -4.72 2.45
N SER A 113 2.53 -6.04 2.31
CA SER A 113 2.23 -6.93 3.44
C SER A 113 3.34 -6.90 4.49
N ALA A 114 4.60 -7.00 4.04
CA ALA A 114 5.77 -6.96 4.93
C ALA A 114 5.87 -5.61 5.66
N PHE A 115 5.63 -4.50 4.97
CA PHE A 115 5.64 -3.17 5.57
C PHE A 115 4.52 -2.95 6.57
N SER A 116 3.32 -3.45 6.27
CA SER A 116 2.19 -3.43 7.19
C SER A 116 2.55 -4.14 8.49
N ASN A 117 3.12 -5.34 8.40
CA ASN A 117 3.55 -6.11 9.56
C ASN A 117 4.63 -5.38 10.36
N TYR A 118 5.63 -4.81 9.67
CA TYR A 118 6.66 -4.00 10.31
C TYR A 118 6.07 -2.83 11.12
N LEU A 119 5.17 -2.05 10.52
CA LEU A 119 4.56 -0.89 11.19
C LEU A 119 3.69 -1.31 12.38
N VAL A 120 2.91 -2.39 12.24
CA VAL A 120 2.10 -2.92 13.34
C VAL A 120 2.98 -3.38 14.50
N SER A 121 4.05 -4.13 14.22
CA SER A 121 5.00 -4.55 15.25
C SER A 121 5.66 -3.35 15.93
N LYS A 122 6.07 -2.33 15.16
CA LYS A 122 6.68 -1.10 15.68
C LYS A 122 5.78 -0.24 16.56
N MET A 123 4.47 -0.49 16.55
CA MET A 123 3.50 0.20 17.40
C MET A 123 3.02 -0.63 18.59
N ALA A 124 3.26 -1.93 18.57
CA ALA A 124 2.97 -2.81 19.69
C ALA A 124 4.07 -2.72 20.76
N ASP A 125 5.26 -2.28 20.36
CA ASP A 125 6.38 -1.87 21.22
C ASP A 125 6.17 -0.45 21.79
#